data_AF-A0A845AUQ6-F1
#
_entry.id   AF-A0A845AUQ6-F1
#
_cell.length_a   1.000
_cell.length_b   1.000
_cell.length_c   1.000
_cell.angle_alpha   90.00
_cell.angle_beta   90.00
_cell.angle_gamma   90.00
#
_symmetry.space_group_name_H-M   'P 1'
#
loop_
_entity.id
_entity.type
_entity.pdbx_description
1 polymer ?
#
loop_
_entity_poly.entity_id
_entity_poly.type
_entity_poly.pdbx_seq_one_letter_code
_entity_poly.pdbx_strand_id
1 'polypeptide(L)'
;MELVIPYLLIIIGFDPDKPSETMALQHSLHISQAACEAQGTKFLEDRKDYMAKFPARYRYFCIPVPGDDELDGVFDRAFSDRANPDRNPEQ
;
A
#
# COMPACT_ATOMS: atom_id res chain seq x y z
N MET A 1 -10.51 18.19 16.23
CA MET A 1 -10.99 16.79 16.15
C MET A 1 -9.87 16.01 15.49
N GLU A 2 -9.09 15.26 16.25
CA GLU A 2 -7.99 14.44 15.71
C GLU A 2 -8.58 13.28 14.93
N LEU A 3 -8.36 13.26 13.63
CA LEU A 3 -8.65 12.11 12.79
C LEU A 3 -7.52 11.09 13.00
N VAL A 4 -7.60 10.30 14.07
CA VAL A 4 -6.61 9.25 14.33
C VAL A 4 -6.96 8.06 13.43
N ILE A 5 -6.51 8.12 12.17
CA ILE A 5 -6.54 6.99 11.24
C ILE A 5 -5.10 6.48 11.08
N PRO A 6 -4.69 5.43 11.82
CA PRO A 6 -3.30 5.06 11.85
C PRO A 6 -2.91 3.97 10.85
N TYR A 7 -3.83 3.30 10.14
CA TYR A 7 -3.47 2.17 9.26
C TYR A 7 -4.15 2.21 7.89
N LEU A 8 -3.35 1.93 6.86
CA LEU A 8 -3.77 1.77 5.48
C LEU A 8 -3.70 0.28 5.10
N LEU A 9 -4.84 -0.26 4.70
CA LEU A 9 -4.94 -1.55 4.04
C LEU A 9 -4.70 -1.34 2.55
N ILE A 10 -3.74 -2.06 1.98
CA ILE A 10 -3.46 -2.13 0.55
C ILE A 10 -3.70 -3.57 0.11
N ILE A 11 -4.45 -3.76 -0.95
CA ILE A 11 -4.72 -5.05 -1.57
C ILE A 11 -4.22 -5.00 -3.01
N ILE A 12 -3.41 -6.00 -3.36
CA ILE A 12 -2.86 -6.19 -4.70
C ILE A 12 -3.47 -7.47 -5.26
N GLY A 13 -4.21 -7.37 -6.36
CA GLY A 13 -4.66 -8.49 -7.17
C GLY A 13 -3.90 -8.53 -8.49
N PHE A 14 -3.47 -9.70 -8.95
CA PHE A 14 -2.81 -9.85 -10.25
C PHE A 14 -2.94 -11.28 -10.79
N ASP A 15 -2.89 -11.44 -12.10
CA ASP A 15 -2.67 -12.73 -12.77
C ASP A 15 -1.15 -12.99 -12.84
N PRO A 16 -0.63 -14.09 -12.27
CA PRO A 16 0.79 -14.41 -12.28
C PRO A 16 1.35 -14.65 -13.69
N ASP A 17 0.53 -14.99 -14.68
CA ASP A 17 0.98 -15.18 -16.07
C ASP A 17 1.13 -13.85 -16.80
N LYS A 18 0.42 -12.81 -16.34
CA LYS A 18 0.42 -11.46 -16.94
C LYS A 18 0.40 -10.36 -15.88
N PRO A 19 1.40 -10.29 -14.99
CA PRO A 19 1.34 -9.42 -13.82
C PRO A 19 1.32 -7.94 -14.19
N SER A 20 2.02 -7.53 -15.25
CA SER A 20 2.05 -6.12 -15.71
C SER A 20 0.75 -5.64 -16.34
N GLU A 21 -0.12 -6.56 -16.79
CA GLU A 21 -1.36 -6.22 -17.52
C GLU A 21 -2.61 -6.30 -16.63
N THR A 22 -2.52 -7.01 -15.51
CA THR A 22 -3.69 -7.42 -14.71
C THR A 22 -3.63 -6.93 -13.26
N MET A 23 -2.61 -6.15 -12.91
CA MET A 23 -2.42 -5.64 -11.57
C MET A 23 -3.53 -4.65 -11.20
N ALA A 24 -4.30 -5.00 -10.18
CA ALA A 24 -5.34 -4.17 -9.60
C ALA A 24 -4.95 -3.83 -8.16
N LEU A 25 -5.04 -2.55 -7.82
CA LEU A 25 -4.77 -2.02 -6.49
C LEU A 25 -6.07 -1.52 -5.87
N GLN A 26 -6.35 -1.94 -4.64
CA GLN A 26 -7.44 -1.42 -3.83
C GLN A 26 -6.89 -1.02 -2.46
N HIS A 27 -7.37 0.07 -1.90
CA HIS A 27 -6.94 0.54 -0.59
C HIS A 27 -8.10 0.99 0.29
N SER A 28 -7.93 0.92 1.61
CA SER A 28 -8.89 1.44 2.59
C SER A 28 -8.22 1.80 3.91
N LEU A 29 -8.79 2.76 4.63
CA LEU A 29 -8.26 3.26 5.89
C LEU A 29 -8.95 2.61 7.09
N HIS A 30 -8.17 2.32 8.14
CA HIS A 30 -8.60 1.61 9.34
C HIS A 30 -8.07 2.27 10.61
N ILE A 31 -8.84 2.17 11.69
CA ILE A 31 -8.55 2.79 12.99
C ILE A 31 -7.45 2.08 13.79
N SER A 32 -7.15 0.82 13.47
CA SER A 32 -6.13 0.04 14.17
C SER A 32 -5.53 -1.02 13.24
N GLN A 33 -4.34 -1.52 13.61
CA GLN A 33 -3.68 -2.61 12.90
C GLN A 33 -4.56 -3.87 12.85
N ALA A 34 -5.14 -4.24 13.99
CA ALA A 34 -6.01 -5.41 14.09
C ALA A 34 -7.24 -5.30 13.17
N ALA A 35 -7.83 -4.11 13.05
CA ALA A 35 -8.95 -3.88 12.13
C ALA A 35 -8.52 -3.99 10.66
N CYS A 36 -7.35 -3.45 10.32
CA CYS A 36 -6.77 -3.58 8.98
C CYS A 36 -6.51 -5.06 8.61
N GLU A 37 -5.84 -5.80 9.49
CA GLU A 37 -5.49 -7.21 9.26
C GLU A 37 -6.73 -8.11 9.18
N ALA A 38 -7.73 -7.86 10.03
CA ALA A 38 -9.00 -8.57 9.97
C ALA A 38 -9.71 -8.36 8.63
N GLN A 39 -9.75 -7.11 8.14
CA GLN A 39 -10.36 -6.80 6.85
C GLN A 39 -9.58 -7.39 5.67
N GLY A 40 -8.24 -7.33 5.70
CA GLY A 40 -7.38 -7.95 4.69
C GLY A 40 -7.52 -9.47 4.63
N THR A 41 -7.55 -10.11 5.81
CA THR A 41 -7.75 -11.57 5.93
C THR A 41 -9.12 -11.98 5.41
N LYS A 42 -10.17 -11.29 5.84
CA LYS A 42 -11.54 -11.52 5.35
C LYS A 42 -11.63 -11.41 3.84
N PHE A 43 -10.99 -10.41 3.24
CA PHE A 43 -10.96 -10.26 1.80
C PHE A 43 -10.31 -11.45 1.07
N LEU A 44 -9.20 -12.00 1.60
CA LEU A 44 -8.58 -13.19 1.02
C LEU A 44 -9.46 -14.43 1.18
N GLU A 45 -10.13 -14.57 2.33
CA GLU A 45 -11.07 -15.67 2.59
C GLU A 45 -12.26 -15.62 1.63
N ASP A 46 -12.89 -14.46 1.49
CA ASP A 46 -14.02 -14.21 0.57
C ASP A 46 -13.66 -14.53 -0.90
N ARG A 47 -12.37 -14.46 -1.25
CA ARG A 47 -11.86 -14.74 -2.61
C ARG A 47 -11.15 -16.08 -2.75
N LYS A 48 -11.13 -16.92 -1.72
CA LYS A 48 -10.43 -18.21 -1.73
C LYS A 48 -10.93 -19.12 -2.86
N ASP A 49 -12.25 -19.22 -3.03
CA ASP A 49 -12.86 -20.03 -4.09
C ASP A 49 -12.63 -19.45 -5.49
N TYR A 50 -12.52 -18.13 -5.59
CA TYR A 50 -12.19 -17.47 -6.85
C TYR A 50 -10.73 -17.75 -7.23
N MET A 51 -9.78 -17.63 -6.29
CA MET A 51 -8.36 -17.95 -6.48
C MET A 51 -8.10 -19.45 -6.77
N ALA A 52 -9.02 -20.33 -6.37
CA ALA A 52 -8.95 -21.75 -6.72
C ALA A 52 -9.40 -22.04 -8.16
N LYS A 53 -10.27 -21.18 -8.72
CA LYS A 53 -10.87 -21.35 -10.06
C LYS A 53 -10.18 -20.53 -11.14
N PHE A 54 -9.57 -19.42 -10.77
CA PHE A 54 -8.91 -18.48 -11.68
C PHE A 54 -7.45 -18.27 -11.23
N PRO A 55 -6.51 -18.00 -12.16
CA PRO A 55 -5.10 -17.83 -11.83
C PRO A 55 -4.80 -16.59 -10.95
N ALA A 56 -5.79 -15.72 -10.75
CA ALA A 56 -5.67 -14.51 -9.96
C ALA A 56 -5.11 -14.78 -8.54
N ARG A 57 -4.08 -14.02 -8.17
CA ARG A 57 -3.46 -13.99 -6.85
C ARG A 57 -3.78 -12.68 -6.19
N TYR A 58 -4.06 -12.75 -4.89
CA TYR A 58 -4.25 -11.58 -4.05
C TYR A 58 -3.24 -11.58 -2.91
N ARG A 59 -2.74 -10.40 -2.55
CA ARG A 59 -1.98 -10.13 -1.33
C ARG A 59 -2.50 -8.87 -0.69
N TYR A 60 -2.48 -8.82 0.64
CA TYR A 60 -2.76 -7.59 1.38
C TYR A 60 -1.55 -7.15 2.20
N PHE A 61 -1.50 -5.85 2.48
CA PHE A 61 -0.54 -5.21 3.35
C PHE A 61 -1.28 -4.26 4.29
N CYS A 62 -0.89 -4.27 5.55
CA CYS A 62 -1.35 -3.31 6.54
C CYS A 62 -0.15 -2.48 6.95
N ILE A 63 -0.13 -1.21 6.56
CA ILE A 63 0.96 -0.30 6.87
C ILE A 63 0.45 0.83 7.77
N PRO A 64 1.25 1.30 8.74
CA PRO A 64 0.90 2.51 9.45
C PRO A 64 0.83 3.69 8.47
N VAL A 65 -0.20 4.52 8.59
CA VAL A 65 -0.25 5.80 7.89
C VAL A 65 0.78 6.70 8.60
N PRO A 66 1.74 7.28 7.87
CA PRO A 66 2.69 8.19 8.47
C PRO A 66 1.92 9.33 9.13
N GLY A 67 2.28 9.65 10.38
CA GLY A 67 1.72 10.80 11.08
C GLY A 67 2.11 12.11 10.39
N ASP A 68 1.45 13.21 10.73
CA ASP A 68 1.74 14.54 10.17
C ASP A 68 3.24 14.88 10.29
N ASP A 69 3.87 14.55 11.42
CA ASP A 69 5.30 14.76 11.67
C ASP A 69 6.24 13.91 10.76
N GLU A 70 5.80 12.72 10.36
CA GLU A 70 6.57 11.86 9.43
C GLU A 70 6.36 12.27 7.97
N LEU A 71 5.17 12.78 7.62
CA LEU A 71 4.88 13.32 6.30
C LEU A 71 5.73 14.56 5.99
N ASP A 72 5.81 15.49 6.94
CA ASP A 72 6.63 16.71 6.78
C ASP A 72 8.11 16.35 6.55
N GLY A 73 8.65 15.39 7.31
CA GLY A 73 10.03 14.93 7.15
C GLY A 73 10.31 14.17 5.84
N VAL A 74 9.30 13.54 5.23
CA VAL A 74 9.42 12.86 3.93
C VAL A 74 9.32 13.85 2.77
N PHE A 75 8.42 14.83 2.85
CA PHE A 75 8.32 15.89 1.85
C PHE A 75 9.56 16.79 1.88
N ASP A 76 10.04 17.19 3.06
CA ASP A 76 11.24 18.02 3.18
C ASP A 76 12.47 17.34 2.57
N ARG A 77 12.63 16.01 2.73
CA ARG A 77 13.70 15.27 2.05
C ARG A 77 13.49 15.18 0.54
N ALA A 78 12.27 14.90 0.08
CA ALA A 78 11.98 14.77 -1.35
C ALA A 78 12.12 16.11 -2.10
N PHE A 79 11.83 17.23 -1.45
CA PHE A 79 12.01 18.57 -2.01
C PHE A 79 13.45 19.08 -1.86
N SER A 80 14.17 18.71 -0.80
CA SER A 80 15.59 19.03 -0.65
C SER A 80 16.47 18.30 -1.66
N ASP A 81 16.17 17.03 -1.98
CA ASP A 81 16.90 16.27 -2.99
C ASP A 81 16.68 16.78 -4.43
N ARG A 82 15.54 17.43 -4.70
CA ARG A 82 15.28 18.11 -6.00
C ARG A 82 15.85 19.52 -6.08
N ALA A 83 16.21 20.13 -4.95
CA ALA A 83 16.78 21.47 -4.88
C ALA A 83 18.31 21.49 -5.00
N ASN A 84 18.97 20.33 -5.18
CA ASN A 84 20.41 20.26 -5.40
C ASN A 84 20.75 20.07 -6.91
N PRO A 85 20.97 21.15 -7.67
CA PRO A 85 21.33 21.07 -9.09
C PRO A 85 22.75 20.55 -9.37
N ASP A 86 23.57 20.26 -8.34
CA ASP A 86 24.99 19.89 -8.51
C ASP A 86 25.27 18.37 -8.53
N ARG A 87 24.24 17.52 -8.51
CA ARG A 87 24.45 16.06 -8.60
C ARG A 87 24.58 15.62 -10.07
N ASN A 88 25.74 15.88 -10.66
CA ASN A 88 26.14 15.35 -11.97
C ASN A 88 26.12 13.81 -11.94
N PRO A 89 25.37 13.11 -12.81
CA PRO A 89 25.26 11.66 -12.79
C PRO A 89 26.37 10.99 -13.62
N GLU A 90 27.62 11.40 -13.47
CA GLU A 90 28.76 10.66 -14.06
C GLU A 90 29.99 10.90 -13.16
N GLN A 91 30.29 9.95 -12.28
CA GLN A 91 31.62 9.42 -11.94
C GLN A 91 31.48 8.11 -11.16
#